data_AF-A0A354ZNE7-F1
#
_entry.id   AF-A0A354ZNE7-F1
#
_cell.length_a   1.000
_cell.length_b   1.000
_cell.length_c   1.000
_cell.angle_alpha   90.00
_cell.angle_beta   90.00
_cell.angle_gamma   90.00
#
_symmetry.space_group_name_H-M   'P 1'
#
loop_
_entity.id
_entity.type
_entity.pdbx_description
1 polymer ?
#
loop_
_entity_poly.entity_id
_entity_poly.type
_entity_poly.pdbx_seq_one_letter_code
_entity_poly.pdbx_strand_id
1 'polypeptide(L)'
;GDSARILDDLDRLQADLMNRLAYFGPATTRHFLMDYGFSFIKPDVHVMRVLHRLGLVRTTCEGSYRDAVRIGRLIADAVDVPIRYVDTVLVSLGMTSEANVCRKTDPLCDDCLLRSRCAYYHGL
;
A
#
# COMPACT_ATOMS: atom_id res chain seq x y z
N GLY A 1 18.38 -6.79 6.69
CA GLY A 1 18.50 -5.33 6.82
C GLY A 1 17.27 -4.84 7.55
N ASP A 2 17.46 -4.17 8.68
CA ASP A 2 16.46 -4.02 9.72
C ASP A 2 15.35 -3.04 9.32
N SER A 3 14.17 -3.57 8.93
CA SER A 3 13.05 -2.77 8.44
C SER A 3 12.52 -1.76 9.46
N ALA A 4 12.72 -2.04 10.76
CA ALA A 4 12.42 -1.09 11.84
C ALA A 4 13.31 0.16 11.75
N ARG A 5 14.59 -0.02 11.42
CA ARG A 5 15.56 1.06 11.28
C ARG A 5 15.22 1.98 10.10
N ILE A 6 14.69 1.43 9.01
CA ILE A 6 14.27 2.21 7.83
C ILE A 6 13.01 3.05 8.13
N LEU A 7 12.08 2.53 8.95
CA LEU A 7 10.90 3.28 9.39
C LEU A 7 11.29 4.43 10.32
N ASP A 8 12.17 4.17 11.29
CA ASP A 8 12.71 5.20 12.18
C ASP A 8 13.48 6.29 11.42
N ASP A 9 14.25 5.91 10.40
CA ASP A 9 14.98 6.86 9.55
C ASP A 9 14.03 7.72 8.70
N LEU A 10 12.90 7.16 8.25
CA LEU A 10 11.85 7.90 7.52
C LEU A 10 11.08 8.86 8.42
N ASP A 11 10.73 8.44 9.63
CA ASP A 11 10.06 9.30 10.60
C ASP A 11 10.97 10.46 11.01
N ARG A 12 12.27 10.19 11.17
CA ARG A 12 13.29 11.22 11.40
C ARG A 12 13.43 12.17 10.22
N LEU A 13 13.48 11.65 8.99
CA LEU A 13 13.57 12.47 7.78
C LEU A 13 12.32 13.35 7.61
N GLN A 14 11.13 12.80 7.88
CA GLN A 14 9.88 13.56 7.83
C GLN A 14 9.88 14.68 8.88
N ALA A 15 10.28 14.39 10.12
CA ALA A 15 10.37 15.38 11.17
C ALA A 15 11.40 16.48 10.84
N ASP A 16 12.55 16.13 10.28
CA ASP A 16 13.59 17.08 9.91
C ASP A 16 13.14 18.01 8.77
N LEU A 17 12.47 17.47 7.75
CA LEU A 17 11.90 18.27 6.64
C LEU A 17 10.84 19.26 7.14
N MET A 18 9.95 18.82 8.03
CA MET A 18 8.92 19.69 8.62
C MET A 18 9.52 20.82 9.47
N ASN A 19 10.64 20.56 10.16
CA ASN A 19 11.29 21.55 11.02
C ASN A 19 12.13 22.56 10.24
N ARG A 20 12.70 22.16 9.09
CA ARG A 20 13.67 22.98 8.35
C ARG A 20 13.08 23.74 7.17
N LEU A 21 11.96 23.26 6.60
CA LEU A 21 11.36 23.86 5.42
C LEU A 21 10.07 24.60 5.80
N ALA A 22 10.01 25.90 5.53
CA ALA A 22 8.79 26.67 5.68
C ALA A 22 7.67 26.08 4.81
N TYR A 23 6.44 26.04 5.34
CA TYR A 23 5.24 25.50 4.68
C TYR A 23 5.19 23.97 4.48
N PHE A 24 6.19 23.22 4.98
CA PHE A 24 6.16 21.77 5.00
C PHE A 24 5.37 21.24 6.22
N GLY A 25 4.05 21.23 6.09
CA GLY A 25 3.16 20.53 7.02
C GLY A 25 3.21 19.00 6.84
N PRO A 26 2.53 18.22 7.70
CA PRO A 26 2.53 16.75 7.63
C PRO A 26 2.10 16.20 6.27
N ALA A 27 1.08 16.79 5.65
CA ALA A 27 0.57 16.37 4.34
C ALA A 27 1.55 16.70 3.20
N THR A 28 2.06 17.94 3.16
CA THR A 28 3.03 18.40 2.15
C THR A 28 4.32 17.58 2.22
N THR A 29 4.82 17.31 3.42
CA THR A 29 6.05 16.55 3.62
C THR A 29 5.90 15.11 3.14
N ARG A 30 4.76 14.47 3.42
CA ARG A 30 4.49 13.12 2.90
C ARG A 30 4.37 13.10 1.38
N HIS A 31 3.67 14.07 0.78
CA HIS A 31 3.62 14.17 -0.69
C HIS A 31 5.02 14.34 -1.30
N PHE A 32 5.83 15.26 -0.74
CA PHE A 32 7.20 15.47 -1.18
C PHE A 32 8.06 14.19 -1.08
N LEU A 33 8.00 13.47 0.04
CA LEU A 33 8.72 12.22 0.22
C LEU A 33 8.26 11.14 -0.78
N MET A 34 6.95 11.07 -1.04
CA MET A 34 6.41 10.14 -2.05
C MET A 34 6.88 10.47 -3.47
N ASP A 35 7.00 11.76 -3.83
CA ASP A 35 7.48 12.21 -5.14
C ASP A 35 9.00 12.01 -5.33
N TYR A 36 9.77 12.01 -4.23
CA TYR A 36 11.22 11.78 -4.25
C TYR A 36 11.64 10.31 -4.09
N GLY A 37 10.70 9.36 -4.20
CA GLY A 37 10.99 7.93 -4.22
C GLY A 37 10.94 7.22 -2.86
N PHE A 38 10.53 7.90 -1.79
CA PHE A 38 10.21 7.25 -0.50
C PHE A 38 8.80 6.67 -0.48
N SER A 39 8.28 6.28 -1.65
CA SER A 39 6.92 5.82 -1.80
C SER A 39 6.73 4.57 -0.94
N PHE A 40 5.67 4.54 -0.15
CA PHE A 40 5.22 3.36 0.58
C PHE A 40 3.84 3.02 0.06
N ILE A 41 3.48 1.74 0.15
CA ILE A 41 2.09 1.38 -0.07
C ILE A 41 1.25 2.05 1.01
N LYS A 42 0.24 2.80 0.59
CA LYS A 42 -0.67 3.47 1.49
C LYS A 42 -1.66 2.43 2.02
N PRO A 43 -1.70 2.16 3.33
CA PRO A 43 -2.62 1.16 3.89
C PRO A 43 -4.03 1.75 4.03
N ASP A 44 -4.62 2.22 2.93
CA ASP A 44 -5.99 2.71 2.89
C ASP A 44 -7.01 1.57 2.75
N VAL A 45 -8.30 1.94 2.81
CA VAL A 45 -9.41 0.97 2.81
C VAL A 45 -9.47 0.10 1.53
N HIS A 46 -8.93 0.55 0.41
CA HIS A 46 -8.91 -0.18 -0.85
C HIS A 46 -7.76 -1.17 -0.86
N VAL A 47 -6.55 -0.68 -0.59
CA VAL A 47 -5.33 -1.50 -0.53
C VAL A 47 -5.47 -2.59 0.54
N MET A 48 -5.89 -2.22 1.76
CA MET A 48 -6.03 -3.16 2.86
C MET A 48 -7.06 -4.25 2.55
N ARG A 49 -8.16 -3.92 1.86
CA ARG A 49 -9.15 -4.92 1.43
C ARG A 49 -8.56 -5.89 0.42
N VAL A 50 -7.83 -5.39 -0.58
CA VAL A 50 -7.19 -6.23 -1.60
C VAL A 50 -6.18 -7.16 -0.92
N LEU A 51 -5.25 -6.63 -0.13
CA LEU A 51 -4.22 -7.43 0.53
C LEU A 51 -4.82 -8.46 1.49
N HIS A 52 -5.87 -8.10 2.24
CA HIS A 52 -6.51 -9.03 3.16
C HIS A 52 -7.21 -10.17 2.40
N ARG A 53 -7.95 -9.86 1.33
CA ARG A 53 -8.62 -10.87 0.51
C ARG A 53 -7.65 -11.77 -0.25
N LEU A 54 -6.47 -11.27 -0.58
CA LEU A 54 -5.37 -12.08 -1.11
C LEU A 54 -4.72 -12.98 -0.04
N GLY A 55 -5.09 -12.84 1.23
CA GLY A 55 -4.47 -13.57 2.34
C GLY A 55 -3.07 -13.07 2.70
N LEU A 56 -2.69 -11.88 2.21
CA LEU A 56 -1.36 -11.29 2.41
C LEU A 56 -1.28 -10.56 3.75
N VAL A 57 -2.38 -9.99 4.24
CA VAL A 57 -2.46 -9.41 5.59
C VAL A 57 -3.60 -10.02 6.40
N ARG A 58 -3.41 -10.10 7.72
CA ARG A 58 -4.35 -10.78 8.62
C ARG A 58 -5.66 -10.02 8.81
N THR A 59 -5.62 -8.70 8.88
CA THR A 59 -6.81 -7.85 9.06
C THR A 59 -6.70 -6.58 8.22
N THR A 60 -7.81 -5.85 8.07
CA THR A 60 -7.83 -4.55 7.41
C THR A 60 -7.53 -3.38 8.35
N CYS A 61 -7.26 -3.64 9.63
CA CYS A 61 -7.06 -2.63 10.67
C CYS A 61 -5.59 -2.23 10.81
N GLU A 62 -5.32 -1.18 11.59
CA GLU A 62 -3.98 -0.60 11.82
C GLU A 62 -2.92 -1.63 12.21
N GLY A 63 -3.30 -2.66 12.97
CA GLY A 63 -2.39 -3.75 13.37
C GLY A 63 -1.73 -4.49 12.20
N SER A 64 -2.27 -4.39 10.98
CA SER A 64 -1.72 -5.01 9.77
C SER A 64 -1.04 -4.01 8.81
N TYR A 65 -0.96 -2.71 9.16
CA TYR A 65 -0.43 -1.69 8.25
C TYR A 65 1.06 -1.86 7.96
N ARG A 66 1.85 -2.26 8.97
CA ARG A 66 3.27 -2.56 8.78
C ARG A 66 3.48 -3.72 7.81
N ASP A 67 2.62 -4.74 7.87
CA ASP A 67 2.66 -5.86 6.92
C ASP A 67 2.28 -5.42 5.52
N ALA A 68 1.27 -4.56 5.35
CA ALA A 68 0.89 -4.02 4.05
C ALA A 68 2.06 -3.25 3.39
N VAL A 69 2.75 -2.39 4.15
CA VAL A 69 3.94 -1.67 3.66
C VAL A 69 5.05 -2.63 3.28
N ARG A 70 5.35 -3.63 4.13
CA ARG A 70 6.39 -4.63 3.87
C ARG A 70 6.09 -5.46 2.62
N ILE A 71 4.86 -5.92 2.47
CA ILE A 71 4.42 -6.74 1.33
C ILE A 71 4.46 -5.93 0.04
N GLY A 72 4.05 -4.67 0.10
CA GLY A 72 4.16 -3.76 -1.04
C GLY A 72 5.59 -3.59 -1.55
N ARG A 73 6.57 -3.48 -0.63
CA ARG A 73 8.01 -3.48 -0.98
C ARG A 73 8.43 -4.80 -1.62
N LEU A 74 8.07 -5.92 -1.01
CA LEU A 74 8.40 -7.25 -1.56
C LEU A 74 7.84 -7.46 -2.96
N ILE A 75 6.62 -6.97 -3.23
CA ILE A 75 6.03 -7.02 -4.57
C ILE A 75 6.85 -6.14 -5.52
N ALA A 76 7.11 -4.89 -5.15
CA ALA A 76 7.87 -3.94 -5.96
C ALA A 76 9.26 -4.49 -6.34
N ASP A 77 9.98 -5.04 -5.36
CA ASP A 77 11.29 -5.67 -5.56
C ASP A 77 11.20 -6.91 -6.46
N ALA A 78 10.18 -7.75 -6.28
CA ALA A 78 10.02 -8.99 -7.04
C ALA A 78 9.67 -8.76 -8.53
N VAL A 79 9.01 -7.66 -8.86
CA VAL A 79 8.63 -7.31 -10.24
C VAL A 79 9.51 -6.22 -10.87
N ASP A 80 10.50 -5.72 -10.14
CA ASP A 80 11.42 -4.64 -10.55
C ASP A 80 10.68 -3.37 -11.04
N VAL A 81 9.71 -2.90 -10.25
CA VAL A 81 8.98 -1.66 -10.53
C VAL A 81 8.98 -0.72 -9.33
N PRO A 82 8.78 0.60 -9.54
CA PRO A 82 8.61 1.52 -8.43
C PRO A 82 7.42 1.12 -7.55
N ILE A 83 7.59 1.14 -6.23
CA ILE A 83 6.51 0.83 -5.28
C ILE A 83 5.25 1.72 -5.45
N ARG A 84 5.40 2.94 -5.98
CA ARG A 84 4.26 3.80 -6.38
C ARG A 84 3.40 3.17 -7.46
N TYR A 85 4.00 2.44 -8.40
CA TYR A 85 3.26 1.70 -9.42
C TYR A 85 2.45 0.57 -8.78
N VAL A 86 3.05 -0.17 -7.85
CA VAL A 86 2.35 -1.23 -7.10
C VAL A 86 1.18 -0.66 -6.31
N ASP A 87 1.39 0.45 -5.59
CA ASP A 87 0.33 1.16 -4.85
C ASP A 87 -0.81 1.55 -5.78
N THR A 88 -0.49 2.17 -6.93
CA THR A 88 -1.48 2.58 -7.94
C THR A 88 -2.31 1.40 -8.45
N VAL A 89 -1.67 0.26 -8.73
CA VAL A 89 -2.37 -0.96 -9.18
C VAL A 89 -3.24 -1.55 -8.06
N LEU A 90 -2.76 -1.61 -6.82
CA LEU A 90 -3.56 -2.12 -5.70
C LEU A 90 -4.77 -1.23 -5.41
N VAL A 91 -4.59 0.09 -5.47
CA VAL A 91 -5.67 1.07 -5.32
C VAL A 91 -6.69 0.91 -6.44
N SER A 92 -6.26 0.84 -7.71
CA SER A 92 -7.16 0.76 -8.86
C SER A 92 -8.02 -0.50 -8.85
N LEU A 93 -7.47 -1.63 -8.38
CA LEU A 93 -8.24 -2.87 -8.18
C LEU A 93 -9.39 -2.68 -7.19
N GLY A 94 -9.21 -1.88 -6.14
CA GLY A 94 -10.20 -1.69 -5.08
C GLY A 94 -11.08 -0.46 -5.22
N MET A 95 -10.73 0.52 -6.06
CA MET A 95 -11.42 1.81 -6.13
C MET A 95 -12.54 1.81 -7.17
N THR A 96 -13.69 2.42 -6.83
CA THR A 96 -14.90 2.41 -7.65
C THR A 96 -14.81 3.22 -8.94
N SER A 97 -13.95 4.24 -8.97
CA SER A 97 -13.70 5.11 -10.12
C SER A 97 -12.65 4.54 -11.09
N GLU A 98 -12.08 3.37 -10.79
CA GLU A 98 -10.96 2.77 -11.52
C GLU A 98 -11.36 1.39 -12.07
N ALA A 99 -10.40 0.45 -12.18
CA ALA A 99 -10.66 -0.94 -12.59
C ALA A 99 -11.79 -1.60 -11.78
N ASN A 100 -11.92 -1.24 -10.49
CA ASN A 100 -13.11 -1.53 -9.68
C ASN A 100 -13.46 -3.02 -9.67
N VAL A 101 -12.48 -3.90 -9.50
CA VAL A 101 -12.64 -5.36 -9.55
C VAL A 101 -12.87 -5.93 -8.14
N CYS A 102 -12.00 -5.57 -7.18
CA CYS A 102 -12.05 -6.01 -5.79
C CYS A 102 -12.93 -5.07 -4.93
N ARG A 103 -14.19 -4.94 -5.33
CA ARG A 103 -15.21 -4.07 -4.70
C ARG A 103 -15.51 -4.49 -3.28
N LYS A 104 -15.91 -3.55 -2.42
CA LYS A 104 -16.36 -3.88 -1.05
C LYS A 104 -17.52 -4.87 -1.08
N THR A 105 -18.51 -4.60 -1.91
CA THR A 105 -19.70 -5.43 -2.16
C THR A 105 -19.65 -5.94 -3.59
N ASP A 106 -20.02 -7.21 -3.80
CA ASP A 106 -20.07 -7.86 -5.12
C ASP A 106 -18.77 -7.71 -5.94
N PRO A 107 -17.63 -8.28 -5.47
CA PRO A 107 -16.39 -8.22 -6.22
C PRO A 107 -16.49 -9.03 -7.52
N LEU A 108 -15.93 -8.48 -8.60
CA LEU A 108 -15.89 -9.12 -9.92
C LEU A 108 -14.77 -10.17 -9.98
N CYS A 109 -14.88 -11.22 -9.17
CA CYS A 109 -13.84 -12.23 -9.02
C CYS A 109 -13.54 -12.98 -10.33
N ASP A 110 -14.54 -13.18 -11.19
CA ASP A 110 -14.35 -13.85 -12.49
C ASP A 110 -13.48 -13.02 -13.45
N ASP A 111 -13.53 -11.69 -13.35
CA ASP A 111 -12.71 -10.77 -14.13
C ASP A 111 -11.36 -10.46 -13.46
N CYS A 112 -11.11 -11.01 -12.26
CA CYS A 112 -9.90 -10.75 -11.49
C CYS A 112 -8.77 -11.70 -11.88
N LEU A 113 -7.67 -11.15 -12.43
CA LEU A 113 -6.47 -11.93 -12.78
C LEU A 113 -5.81 -12.63 -11.58
N LEU A 114 -6.11 -12.19 -10.36
CA LEU A 114 -5.60 -12.78 -9.12
C LEU A 114 -6.49 -13.90 -8.56
N ARG A 115 -7.65 -14.19 -9.19
CA ARG A 115 -8.65 -15.17 -8.72
C ARG A 115 -8.02 -16.51 -8.34
N SER A 116 -7.15 -17.06 -9.18
CA SER A 116 -6.54 -18.37 -8.96
C SER A 116 -5.71 -18.45 -7.68
N ARG A 117 -5.24 -17.31 -7.14
CA ARG A 117 -4.43 -17.20 -5.92
C ARG A 117 -5.12 -16.39 -4.81
N CYS A 118 -6.38 -16.00 -5.00
CA CYS A 118 -7.10 -15.14 -4.07
C CYS A 118 -7.73 -15.98 -2.96
N ALA A 119 -7.25 -15.78 -1.73
CA ALA A 119 -7.71 -16.55 -0.58
C ALA A 119 -9.22 -16.38 -0.32
N TYR A 120 -9.74 -15.15 -0.39
CA TYR A 120 -11.17 -14.84 -0.23
C TYR A 120 -12.05 -15.60 -1.24
N TYR A 121 -11.59 -15.73 -2.49
CA TYR A 121 -12.33 -16.48 -3.51
C TYR A 121 -12.36 -17.99 -3.19
N HIS A 122 -11.29 -18.50 -2.58
CA HIS A 122 -11.14 -19.90 -2.20
C HIS A 122 -11.64 -20.23 -0.78
N GLY A 123 -12.36 -19.30 -0.14
CA GLY A 123 -13.05 -19.54 1.13
C GLY A 123 -12.33 -19.04 2.39
N LEU A 124 -11.38 -18.11 2.26
CA LEU A 124 -10.81 -17.36 3.37
C LEU A 124 -11.82 -16.35 3.97
#